data_AF-A0A8H2QJS0-F1
#
_entry.id   AF-A0A8H2QJS0-F1
#
_cell.length_a   1.000
_cell.length_b   1.000
_cell.length_c   1.000
_cell.angle_alpha   90.00
_cell.angle_beta   90.00
_cell.angle_gamma   90.00
#
_symmetry.space_group_name_H-M   'P 1'
#
loop_
_entity.id
_entity.type
_entity.pdbx_description
1 polymer ?
#
loop_
_entity_poly.entity_id
_entity_poly.type
_entity_poly.pdbx_seq_one_letter_code
_entity_poly.pdbx_strand_id
1 'polypeptide(L)'
;MRNVGIIGMGPRGGYALERLIIELAKENALTDIQIALFETTGNFGNGAIYDLEQNPSNWINITERILELDQRKAINTKTLYIKSFLSYNFDDIISLRMDKDGNLKWARNINKRQTGLSNSFYTSIPVGEDFYFFINCSDKIKKLSANRIAFRQTNAKKSNLFMVKINKDGDFDYKKLIDNKESKVYYKVTNGNGNVNNQTVILIGKRKNKTRILKLKI
;
A
#
# COMPACT_ATOMS: atom_id res chain seq x y z
N MET A 1 6.84 -28.12 34.70
CA MET A 1 7.16 -27.93 33.27
C MET A 1 5.92 -28.19 32.43
N ARG A 2 5.47 -27.18 31.67
CA ARG A 2 4.33 -27.27 30.74
C ARG A 2 4.83 -27.55 29.33
N ASN A 3 4.16 -28.44 28.60
CA ASN A 3 4.57 -28.82 27.24
C ASN A 3 3.48 -28.44 26.24
N VAL A 4 3.86 -27.71 25.19
CA VAL A 4 2.96 -27.32 24.09
C VAL A 4 3.59 -27.72 22.77
N GLY A 5 2.83 -28.42 21.93
CA GLY A 5 3.22 -28.75 20.56
C GLY A 5 2.39 -27.94 19.55
N ILE A 6 3.05 -27.37 18.54
CA ILE A 6 2.38 -26.73 17.40
C ILE A 6 2.82 -27.45 16.13
N ILE A 7 1.85 -28.08 15.46
CA ILE A 7 2.06 -28.80 14.19
C ILE A 7 1.60 -27.92 13.04
N GLY A 8 2.53 -27.62 12.13
CA GLY A 8 2.37 -26.64 11.06
C GLY A 8 2.83 -25.26 11.53
N MET A 9 3.94 -24.79 10.98
CA MET A 9 4.55 -23.48 11.26
C MET A 9 4.45 -22.53 10.06
N GLY A 10 3.38 -22.64 9.27
CA GLY A 10 2.97 -21.61 8.32
C GLY A 10 2.35 -20.38 9.00
N PRO A 11 1.66 -19.49 8.25
CA PRO A 11 1.13 -18.22 8.80
C PRO A 11 0.23 -18.39 10.03
N ARG A 12 -0.62 -19.42 10.03
CA ARG A 12 -1.55 -19.69 11.14
C ARG A 12 -0.83 -20.22 12.39
N GLY A 13 0.13 -21.13 12.21
CA GLY A 13 0.91 -21.69 13.31
C GLY A 13 1.80 -20.65 13.96
N GLY A 14 2.48 -19.84 13.15
CA GLY A 14 3.27 -18.70 13.63
C GLY A 14 2.40 -17.69 14.40
N TYR A 15 1.22 -17.35 13.89
CA TYR A 15 0.29 -16.47 14.59
C TYR A 15 -0.20 -17.07 15.92
N ALA A 16 -0.54 -18.36 15.94
CA ALA A 16 -0.96 -19.04 17.18
C ALA A 16 0.15 -19.03 18.25
N LEU A 17 1.41 -19.32 17.84
CA LEU A 17 2.57 -19.23 18.72
C LEU A 17 2.74 -17.82 19.27
N GLU A 18 2.66 -16.81 18.41
CA GLU A 18 2.79 -15.41 18.81
C GLU A 18 1.73 -15.03 19.86
N ARG A 19 0.45 -15.38 19.61
CA ARG A 19 -0.64 -15.11 20.55
C ARG A 19 -0.44 -15.81 21.89
N LEU A 20 0.01 -17.07 21.87
CA LEU A 20 0.33 -17.80 23.10
C LEU A 20 1.43 -17.11 23.90
N ILE A 21 2.54 -16.72 23.25
CA ILE A 21 3.65 -16.02 23.92
C ILE A 21 3.19 -14.68 24.49
N ILE A 22 2.40 -13.91 23.73
CA ILE A 22 1.88 -12.60 24.18
C ILE A 22 1.02 -12.76 25.43
N GLU A 23 0.06 -13.69 25.45
CA GLU A 23 -0.80 -13.88 26.62
C GLU A 23 -0.03 -14.42 27.82
N LEU A 24 0.86 -15.40 27.63
CA LEU A 24 1.70 -15.89 28.72
C LEU A 24 2.65 -14.82 29.26
N ALA A 25 3.16 -13.91 28.42
CA ALA A 25 4.00 -12.81 28.86
C ALA A 25 3.21 -11.79 29.69
N LYS A 26 1.96 -11.47 29.31
CA LYS A 26 1.08 -10.57 30.09
C LYS A 26 0.79 -11.10 31.49
N GLU A 27 0.53 -12.40 31.59
CA GLU A 27 0.27 -13.09 32.85
C GLU A 27 1.55 -13.43 33.63
N ASN A 28 2.72 -12.99 33.15
CA ASN A 28 4.03 -13.31 33.71
C ASN A 28 4.24 -14.83 33.90
N ALA A 29 3.62 -15.62 33.02
CA ALA A 29 3.54 -17.08 33.03
C ALA A 29 4.37 -17.69 31.90
N LEU A 30 5.38 -16.99 31.37
CA LEU A 30 6.31 -17.50 30.35
C LEU A 30 7.52 -18.21 31.00
N THR A 31 7.30 -18.93 32.09
CA THR A 31 8.33 -19.66 32.86
C THR A 31 8.02 -21.16 32.87
N ASP A 32 9.05 -22.00 32.89
CA ASP A 32 8.87 -23.47 32.99
C ASP A 32 7.90 -24.04 31.93
N ILE A 33 8.07 -23.60 30.68
CA ILE A 33 7.32 -24.05 29.50
C ILE A 33 8.28 -24.50 28.40
N GLN A 34 7.99 -25.65 27.79
CA GLN A 34 8.64 -26.16 26.60
C GLN A 34 7.65 -26.09 25.44
N ILE A 35 8.07 -25.45 24.35
CA ILE A 35 7.27 -25.33 23.13
C ILE A 35 8.00 -26.06 22.01
N ALA A 36 7.38 -27.11 21.47
CA ALA A 36 7.87 -27.87 20.34
C ALA A 36 7.12 -27.44 19.07
N LEU A 37 7.87 -27.11 18.02
CA LEU A 37 7.34 -26.61 16.75
C LEU A 37 7.66 -27.63 15.65
N PHE A 38 6.67 -28.01 14.86
CA PHE A 38 6.82 -28.97 13.77
C PHE A 38 6.39 -28.34 12.44
N GLU A 39 7.23 -28.43 11.41
CA GLU A 39 6.92 -27.99 10.05
C GLU A 39 7.55 -28.95 9.05
N THR A 40 6.73 -29.58 8.23
CA THR A 40 7.17 -30.63 7.30
C THR A 40 7.84 -30.06 6.05
N THR A 41 7.52 -28.83 5.67
CA THR A 41 8.04 -28.19 4.45
C THR A 41 9.40 -27.52 4.63
N GLY A 42 9.83 -27.31 5.88
CA GLY A 42 11.00 -26.48 6.20
C GLY A 42 10.80 -24.97 5.98
N ASN A 43 9.64 -24.57 5.43
CA ASN A 43 9.30 -23.18 5.14
C ASN A 43 8.56 -22.54 6.33
N PHE A 44 9.29 -22.08 7.33
CA PHE A 44 8.72 -21.45 8.52
C PHE A 44 8.13 -20.06 8.22
N GLY A 45 6.94 -19.79 8.75
CA GLY A 45 6.21 -18.54 8.59
C GLY A 45 5.60 -18.34 7.19
N ASN A 46 5.75 -19.31 6.30
CA ASN A 46 5.38 -19.26 4.90
C ASN A 46 4.33 -20.34 4.58
N GLY A 47 3.35 -20.04 3.72
CA GLY A 47 2.42 -21.04 3.18
C GLY A 47 2.84 -21.50 1.78
N ALA A 48 2.28 -22.60 1.28
CA ALA A 48 2.61 -23.13 -0.06
C ALA A 48 2.46 -22.11 -1.21
N ILE A 49 1.68 -21.03 -1.01
CA ILE A 49 1.48 -19.92 -1.95
C ILE A 49 2.67 -18.94 -2.08
N TYR A 50 3.75 -19.11 -1.32
CA TYR A 50 5.01 -18.40 -1.57
C TYR A 50 6.16 -19.36 -1.87
N ASP A 51 5.84 -20.59 -2.31
CA ASP A 51 6.82 -21.46 -2.94
C ASP A 51 7.36 -20.79 -4.23
N LEU A 52 8.66 -20.93 -4.48
CA LEU A 52 9.30 -20.38 -5.67
C LEU A 52 8.87 -21.14 -6.94
N GLU A 53 8.50 -22.42 -6.79
CA GLU A 53 8.05 -23.30 -7.87
C GLU A 53 6.51 -23.40 -7.96
N GLN A 54 5.79 -22.34 -7.57
CA GLN A 54 4.33 -22.31 -7.62
C GLN A 54 3.76 -21.93 -9.00
N ASN A 55 2.47 -22.18 -9.20
CA ASN A 55 1.75 -21.77 -10.41
C ASN A 55 1.94 -20.25 -10.68
N PRO A 56 2.34 -19.83 -11.90
CA PRO A 56 2.47 -18.43 -12.29
C PRO A 56 1.26 -17.55 -11.95
N SER A 57 0.04 -18.08 -11.94
CA SER A 57 -1.17 -17.34 -11.56
C SER A 57 -1.13 -16.82 -10.12
N ASN A 58 -0.45 -17.53 -9.21
CA ASN A 58 -0.32 -17.13 -7.81
C ASN A 58 0.72 -16.01 -7.62
N TRP A 59 1.53 -15.69 -8.62
CA TRP A 59 2.40 -14.50 -8.60
C TRP A 59 1.61 -13.20 -8.77
N ILE A 60 0.31 -13.29 -9.12
CA ILE A 60 -0.65 -12.20 -8.93
C ILE A 60 -0.99 -12.04 -7.44
N ASN A 61 -0.27 -12.67 -6.51
CA ASN A 61 -0.11 -12.18 -5.15
C ASN A 61 0.47 -10.76 -5.21
N ILE A 62 -0.42 -9.81 -5.46
CA ILE A 62 -0.34 -8.45 -4.99
C ILE A 62 0.11 -8.62 -3.56
N THR A 63 1.27 -8.08 -3.21
CA THR A 63 1.62 -7.91 -1.81
C THR A 63 0.47 -7.08 -1.25
N GLU A 64 -0.52 -7.70 -0.61
CA GLU A 64 -1.60 -7.02 0.05
C GLU A 64 -0.96 -6.25 1.21
N ARG A 65 -0.43 -5.09 0.88
CA ARG A 65 -0.24 -3.96 1.79
C ARG A 65 -1.57 -3.21 1.98
N ILE A 66 -2.68 -3.89 1.65
CA ILE A 66 -4.07 -3.53 1.94
C ILE A 66 -4.48 -4.16 3.28
N LEU A 67 -3.79 -5.22 3.74
CA LEU A 67 -3.97 -5.76 5.07
C LEU A 67 -3.47 -4.75 6.11
N GLU A 68 -4.41 -4.09 6.77
CA GLU A 68 -4.16 -3.39 8.03
C GLU A 68 -3.74 -4.38 9.10
N LEU A 69 -2.44 -4.66 9.15
CA LEU A 69 -1.84 -5.37 10.26
C LEU A 69 -1.65 -4.39 11.40
N ASP A 70 -2.18 -4.68 12.58
CA ASP A 70 -1.88 -3.85 13.74
C ASP A 70 -0.39 -3.91 14.08
N GLN A 71 0.13 -2.83 14.66
CA GLN A 71 1.47 -2.84 15.21
C GLN A 71 1.58 -3.90 16.31
N ARG A 72 2.52 -4.84 16.18
CA ARG A 72 2.87 -5.72 17.29
C ARG A 72 3.80 -5.00 18.26
N LYS A 73 3.34 -4.81 19.50
CA LYS A 73 4.16 -4.23 20.59
C LYS A 73 5.37 -5.13 20.90
N ALA A 74 6.42 -4.52 21.44
CA ALA A 74 7.57 -5.29 21.92
C ALA A 74 7.13 -6.23 23.06
N ILE A 75 7.64 -7.44 23.06
CA ILE A 75 7.42 -8.40 24.15
C ILE A 75 8.67 -8.32 25.01
N ASN A 76 8.51 -7.86 26.25
CA ASN A 76 9.61 -7.71 27.19
C ASN A 76 9.29 -8.52 28.45
N THR A 77 10.07 -9.55 28.69
CA THR A 77 10.00 -10.39 29.90
C THR A 77 11.37 -10.35 30.58
N LYS A 78 11.47 -10.93 31.78
CA LYS A 78 12.75 -11.01 32.52
C LYS A 78 13.86 -11.76 31.75
N THR A 79 13.49 -12.68 30.85
CA THR A 79 14.41 -13.60 30.18
C THR A 79 14.46 -13.43 28.66
N LEU A 80 13.48 -12.74 28.07
CA LEU A 80 13.31 -12.64 26.62
C LEU A 80 12.83 -11.25 26.23
N TYR A 81 13.54 -10.64 25.27
CA TYR A 81 13.14 -9.41 24.61
C TYR A 81 12.94 -9.64 23.12
N ILE A 82 11.70 -9.45 22.65
CA ILE A 82 11.33 -9.45 21.23
C ILE A 82 10.97 -8.01 20.87
N LYS A 83 11.75 -7.40 19.96
CA LYS A 83 11.52 -6.04 19.41
C LYS A 83 10.08 -5.89 18.92
N SER A 84 9.52 -4.69 18.83
CA SER A 84 8.22 -4.48 18.17
C SER A 84 8.30 -4.72 16.67
N PHE A 85 7.15 -4.97 16.02
CA PHE A 85 7.02 -4.97 14.57
C PHE A 85 6.13 -3.80 14.14
N LEU A 86 6.64 -2.98 13.22
CA LEU A 86 5.90 -1.84 12.70
C LEU A 86 4.91 -2.30 11.64
N SER A 87 3.67 -1.84 11.74
CA SER A 87 2.73 -1.92 10.63
C SER A 87 3.15 -0.95 9.55
N TYR A 88 3.29 -1.45 8.32
CA TYR A 88 3.54 -0.63 7.15
C TYR A 88 2.48 -0.89 6.09
N ASN A 89 1.47 -0.02 6.05
CA ASN A 89 0.65 0.16 4.86
C ASN A 89 1.16 1.37 4.11
N PHE A 90 1.35 1.18 2.81
CA PHE A 90 1.95 2.18 1.95
C PHE A 90 0.91 2.82 1.01
N ASP A 91 -0.35 2.37 1.06
CA ASP A 91 -1.45 2.80 0.20
C ASP A 91 -1.04 2.86 -1.29
N ASP A 92 -0.29 1.84 -1.74
CA ASP A 92 0.14 1.76 -3.14
C ASP A 92 -1.10 1.73 -4.05
N ILE A 93 -1.04 2.43 -5.17
CA ILE A 93 -2.15 2.42 -6.14
C ILE A 93 -1.90 1.28 -7.13
N ILE A 94 -2.91 0.46 -7.35
CA ILE A 94 -2.88 -0.58 -8.39
C ILE A 94 -3.81 -0.12 -9.51
N SER A 95 -3.30 -0.19 -10.74
CA SER A 95 -4.10 0.00 -11.95
C SER A 95 -3.97 -1.27 -12.79
N LEU A 96 -5.08 -1.76 -13.31
CA LEU A 96 -5.12 -2.95 -14.15
C LEU A 96 -6.02 -2.73 -15.35
N ARG A 97 -5.72 -3.44 -16.43
CA ARG A 97 -6.52 -3.47 -17.64
C ARG A 97 -6.89 -4.91 -17.96
N MET A 98 -8.16 -5.13 -18.25
CA MET A 98 -8.70 -6.41 -18.71
C MET A 98 -9.33 -6.24 -20.09
N ASP A 99 -9.43 -7.33 -20.86
CA ASP A 99 -10.32 -7.36 -22.01
C ASP A 99 -11.75 -7.71 -21.64
N LYS A 100 -12.63 -7.69 -22.66
CA LYS A 100 -14.05 -7.99 -22.53
C LYS A 100 -14.36 -9.39 -21.99
N ASP A 101 -13.40 -10.31 -22.13
CA ASP A 101 -13.54 -11.70 -21.69
C ASP A 101 -13.01 -11.89 -20.26
N GLY A 102 -12.55 -10.80 -19.62
CA GLY A 102 -12.01 -10.80 -18.26
C GLY A 102 -10.53 -11.17 -18.18
N ASN A 103 -9.84 -11.34 -19.31
CA ASN A 103 -8.41 -11.67 -19.29
C ASN A 103 -7.59 -10.42 -18.96
N LEU A 104 -6.65 -10.55 -18.02
CA LEU A 104 -5.70 -9.49 -17.66
C LEU A 104 -4.78 -9.18 -18.84
N LYS A 105 -4.78 -7.92 -19.30
CA LYS A 105 -3.80 -7.41 -20.28
C LYS A 105 -2.54 -6.94 -19.60
N TRP A 106 -2.69 -6.15 -18.55
CA TRP A 106 -1.57 -5.70 -17.71
C TRP A 106 -2.07 -5.27 -16.34
N ALA A 107 -1.15 -5.30 -15.38
CA ALA A 107 -1.30 -4.67 -14.08
C ALA A 107 -0.07 -3.80 -13.82
N ARG A 108 -0.28 -2.67 -13.17
CA ARG A 108 0.75 -1.71 -12.80
C ARG A 108 0.60 -1.31 -11.33
N ASN A 109 1.72 -1.32 -10.62
CA ASN A 109 1.81 -0.80 -9.26
C ASN A 109 2.45 0.59 -9.29
N ILE A 110 1.83 1.52 -8.58
CA ILE A 110 2.37 2.86 -8.31
C ILE A 110 2.76 2.90 -6.85
N ASN A 111 4.06 2.80 -6.61
CA ASN A 111 4.61 2.79 -5.27
C ASN A 111 4.46 4.17 -4.62
N LYS A 112 3.79 4.21 -3.48
CA LYS A 112 3.62 5.40 -2.65
C LYS A 112 4.38 5.18 -1.36
N ARG A 113 5.32 6.09 -1.08
CA ARG A 113 6.05 6.05 0.19
C ARG A 113 5.33 6.95 1.18
N GLN A 114 4.52 6.35 2.05
CA GLN A 114 3.83 7.03 3.13
C GLN A 114 4.84 7.62 4.13
N THR A 115 4.60 8.86 4.55
CA THR A 115 5.45 9.58 5.52
C THR A 115 4.70 9.97 6.80
N GLY A 116 3.46 9.50 6.98
CA GLY A 116 2.62 9.78 8.16
C GLY A 116 1.32 8.98 8.13
N LEU A 117 0.48 9.08 9.17
CA LEU A 117 -0.74 8.27 9.36
C LEU A 117 -1.94 8.66 8.48
N SER A 118 -1.83 9.70 7.65
CA SER A 118 -2.95 10.18 6.83
C SER A 118 -3.02 9.45 5.50
N ASN A 119 -4.19 8.87 5.20
CA ASN A 119 -4.44 8.14 3.95
C ASN A 119 -4.11 8.94 2.69
N SER A 120 -3.62 8.20 1.73
CA SER A 120 -3.03 8.72 0.51
C SER A 120 -4.04 8.76 -0.62
N PHE A 121 -4.78 9.85 -0.78
CA PHE A 121 -5.89 9.90 -1.75
C PHE A 121 -5.47 10.23 -3.19
N TYR A 122 -6.33 9.87 -4.15
CA TYR A 122 -6.23 10.21 -5.57
C TYR A 122 -7.64 10.36 -6.18
N THR A 123 -7.74 11.10 -7.30
CA THR A 123 -8.91 11.08 -8.20
C THR A 123 -8.48 10.40 -9.49
N SER A 124 -9.36 9.67 -10.16
CA SER A 124 -9.07 9.09 -11.48
C SER A 124 -10.20 9.27 -12.47
N ILE A 125 -9.87 9.19 -13.76
CA ILE A 125 -10.81 9.25 -14.88
C ILE A 125 -10.24 8.46 -16.08
N PRO A 126 -11.02 7.55 -16.68
CA PRO A 126 -10.68 6.98 -17.98
C PRO A 126 -11.07 7.97 -19.10
N VAL A 127 -10.20 8.12 -20.10
CA VAL A 127 -10.48 8.92 -21.30
C VAL A 127 -9.98 8.15 -22.52
N GLY A 128 -10.91 7.64 -23.33
CA GLY A 128 -10.59 6.73 -24.42
C GLY A 128 -9.91 5.47 -23.89
N GLU A 129 -8.73 5.18 -24.44
CA GLU A 129 -7.90 4.01 -24.11
C GLU A 129 -6.88 4.27 -23.00
N ASP A 130 -6.85 5.50 -22.49
CA ASP A 130 -5.89 5.98 -21.51
C ASP A 130 -6.56 6.19 -20.14
N PHE A 131 -5.79 5.99 -19.07
CA PHE A 131 -6.24 6.19 -17.71
C PHE A 131 -5.46 7.32 -17.05
N TYR A 132 -6.18 8.26 -16.44
CA TYR A 132 -5.58 9.42 -15.79
C TYR A 132 -5.86 9.40 -14.30
N PHE A 133 -4.87 9.72 -13.48
CA PHE A 133 -5.07 9.96 -12.06
C PHE A 133 -4.35 11.22 -11.56
N PHE A 134 -4.95 11.86 -10.57
CA PHE A 134 -4.52 13.11 -9.98
C PHE A 134 -4.03 12.83 -8.57
N ILE A 135 -2.80 13.23 -8.29
CA ILE A 135 -2.13 12.92 -7.03
C ILE A 135 -1.37 14.13 -6.51
N ASN A 136 -1.36 14.25 -5.18
CA ASN A 136 -0.52 15.19 -4.47
C ASN A 136 0.76 14.49 -3.99
N CYS A 137 1.92 14.97 -4.44
CA CYS A 137 3.21 14.47 -3.96
C CYS A 137 4.30 15.55 -4.02
N SER A 138 5.48 15.20 -3.50
CA SER A 138 6.68 16.03 -3.66
C SER A 138 7.22 15.96 -5.09
N ASP A 139 8.17 16.84 -5.42
CA ASP A 139 8.93 16.79 -6.68
C ASP A 139 9.89 15.60 -6.80
N LYS A 140 10.03 14.79 -5.75
CA LYS A 140 10.88 13.61 -5.77
C LYS A 140 10.14 12.43 -6.38
N ILE A 141 9.98 12.46 -7.69
CA ILE A 141 9.43 11.37 -8.50
C ILE A 141 10.60 10.52 -9.01
N LYS A 142 10.48 9.20 -8.91
CA LYS A 142 11.51 8.26 -9.40
C LYS A 142 10.90 7.32 -10.43
N LYS A 143 11.52 7.24 -11.61
CA LYS A 143 11.36 6.09 -12.50
C LYS A 143 12.16 4.93 -11.93
N LEU A 144 11.54 3.77 -11.83
CA LEU A 144 12.10 2.53 -11.32
C LEU A 144 12.30 1.54 -12.47
N SER A 145 13.02 0.45 -12.22
CA SER A 145 13.12 -0.67 -13.17
C SER A 145 11.74 -1.26 -13.50
N ALA A 146 11.66 -1.94 -14.64
CA ALA A 146 10.43 -2.54 -15.18
C ALA A 146 9.30 -1.53 -15.43
N ASN A 147 9.66 -0.34 -15.93
CA ASN A 147 8.73 0.75 -16.27
C ASN A 147 7.81 1.17 -15.12
N ARG A 148 8.29 1.06 -13.87
CA ARG A 148 7.54 1.46 -12.67
C ARG A 148 7.84 2.91 -12.30
N ILE A 149 6.95 3.50 -11.52
CA ILE A 149 7.10 4.88 -11.03
C ILE A 149 6.78 4.96 -9.53
N ALA A 150 7.57 5.74 -8.80
CA ALA A 150 7.37 5.99 -7.38
C ALA A 150 7.17 7.47 -7.10
N PHE A 151 6.12 7.78 -6.35
CA PHE A 151 5.79 9.13 -5.90
C PHE A 151 6.08 9.26 -4.41
N ARG A 152 7.00 10.15 -4.05
CA ARG A 152 7.29 10.43 -2.65
C ARG A 152 6.28 11.42 -2.08
N GLN A 153 5.60 11.01 -1.01
CA GLN A 153 4.69 11.90 -0.30
C GLN A 153 5.41 12.98 0.50
N THR A 154 4.65 14.03 0.79
CA THR A 154 5.07 15.17 1.60
C THR A 154 3.82 15.84 2.18
N ASN A 155 4.01 16.73 3.15
CA ASN A 155 2.89 17.46 3.73
C ASN A 155 2.21 18.40 2.70
N ALA A 156 0.95 18.75 2.96
CA ALA A 156 0.14 19.57 2.07
C ALA A 156 0.77 20.92 1.67
N LYS A 157 1.62 21.54 2.50
CA LYS A 157 2.29 22.82 2.18
C LYS A 157 3.40 22.66 1.13
N LYS A 158 4.02 21.48 1.09
CA LYS A 158 5.15 21.15 0.22
C LYS A 158 4.72 20.30 -0.99
N SER A 159 3.43 20.00 -1.11
CA SER A 159 2.92 19.10 -2.13
C SER A 159 2.52 19.86 -3.38
N ASN A 160 2.93 19.31 -4.53
CA ASN A 160 2.48 19.73 -5.85
C ASN A 160 1.24 18.92 -6.25
N LEU A 161 0.54 19.37 -7.30
CA LEU A 161 -0.49 18.58 -7.96
C LEU A 161 0.07 18.00 -9.26
N PHE A 162 0.00 16.69 -9.41
CA PHE A 162 0.41 15.97 -10.61
C PHE A 162 -0.79 15.29 -11.25
N MET A 163 -0.73 15.18 -12.57
CA MET A 163 -1.53 14.26 -13.38
C MET A 163 -0.61 13.16 -13.87
N VAL A 164 -1.04 11.92 -13.72
CA VAL A 164 -0.33 10.75 -14.22
C VAL A 164 -1.23 10.06 -15.23
N LYS A 165 -0.67 9.71 -16.37
CA LYS A 165 -1.30 8.99 -17.46
C LYS A 165 -0.74 7.58 -17.51
N ILE A 166 -1.61 6.60 -17.68
CA ILE A 166 -1.28 5.23 -18.03
C ILE A 166 -1.89 4.99 -19.40
N ASN A 167 -1.06 4.66 -20.40
CA ASN A 167 -1.56 4.44 -21.74
C ASN A 167 -2.20 3.04 -21.89
N LYS A 168 -2.73 2.76 -23.08
CA LYS A 168 -3.34 1.47 -23.41
C LYS A 168 -2.44 0.24 -23.17
N ASP A 169 -1.11 0.42 -23.29
CA ASP A 169 -0.08 -0.61 -23.16
C ASP A 169 0.49 -0.69 -21.71
N GLY A 170 -0.02 0.16 -20.81
CA GLY A 170 0.37 0.23 -19.41
C GLY A 170 1.59 1.12 -19.14
N ASP A 171 2.07 1.90 -20.10
CA ASP A 171 3.21 2.79 -19.89
C ASP A 171 2.80 4.06 -19.16
N PHE A 172 3.68 4.54 -18.28
CA PHE A 172 3.45 5.72 -17.46
C PHE A 172 4.03 6.99 -18.09
N ASP A 173 3.23 8.06 -18.05
CA ASP A 173 3.69 9.44 -18.21
C ASP A 173 3.10 10.32 -17.10
N TYR A 174 3.73 11.45 -16.79
CA TYR A 174 3.21 12.36 -15.77
C TYR A 174 3.54 13.82 -16.07
N LYS A 175 2.63 14.70 -15.65
CA LYS A 175 2.76 16.14 -15.77
C LYS A 175 2.51 16.80 -14.42
N LYS A 176 3.42 17.71 -14.02
CA LYS A 176 3.15 18.64 -12.91
C LYS A 176 2.09 19.64 -13.39
N LEU A 177 0.93 19.64 -12.76
CA LEU A 177 -0.14 20.59 -13.07
C LEU A 177 0.02 21.90 -12.32
N ILE A 178 0.36 21.83 -11.03
CA ILE A 178 0.48 23.01 -10.17
C ILE A 178 1.63 22.81 -9.20
N ASP A 179 2.54 23.79 -9.17
CA ASP A 179 3.64 23.86 -8.22
C ASP A 179 3.19 24.46 -6.88
N ASN A 180 3.72 23.92 -5.79
CA ASN A 180 3.37 24.31 -4.43
C ASN A 180 3.83 25.74 -4.11
N LYS A 181 4.86 26.24 -4.80
CA LYS A 181 5.35 27.62 -4.67
C LYS A 181 4.40 28.62 -5.29
N GLU A 182 3.66 28.21 -6.32
CA GLU A 182 2.72 29.06 -7.06
C GLU A 182 1.29 28.95 -6.50
N SER A 183 0.95 27.82 -5.87
CA SER A 183 -0.40 27.57 -5.39
C SER A 183 -0.73 28.30 -4.09
N LYS A 184 -1.87 29.01 -4.08
CA LYS A 184 -2.43 29.63 -2.87
C LYS A 184 -3.22 28.64 -2.00
N VAL A 185 -3.52 27.44 -2.49
CA VAL A 185 -4.36 26.43 -1.82
C VAL A 185 -3.81 25.01 -2.01
N TYR A 186 -4.24 24.08 -1.16
CA TYR A 186 -4.02 22.65 -1.39
C TYR A 186 -5.24 22.05 -2.10
N TYR A 187 -5.04 21.52 -3.32
CA TYR A 187 -6.11 20.87 -4.09
C TYR A 187 -6.35 19.47 -3.56
N LYS A 188 -7.57 19.21 -3.07
CA LYS A 188 -7.96 17.92 -2.52
C LYS A 188 -8.30 16.97 -3.66
N VAL A 189 -7.45 15.96 -3.86
CA VAL A 189 -7.68 14.89 -4.83
C VAL A 189 -8.58 13.76 -4.30
N THR A 190 -9.00 13.77 -3.03
CA THR A 190 -9.91 12.72 -2.50
C THR A 190 -11.33 12.81 -3.05
N ASN A 191 -11.80 14.04 -3.28
CA ASN A 191 -13.18 14.33 -3.64
C ASN A 191 -13.26 14.99 -5.01
N GLY A 192 -12.36 14.61 -5.93
CA GLY A 192 -12.44 15.11 -7.29
C GLY A 192 -13.64 14.52 -8.00
N ASN A 193 -14.27 15.34 -8.85
CA ASN A 193 -15.39 14.90 -9.67
C ASN A 193 -14.92 14.76 -11.12
N GLY A 194 -14.84 13.52 -11.61
CA GLY A 194 -14.54 13.20 -13.00
C GLY A 194 -15.81 13.04 -13.82
N ASN A 195 -15.85 13.64 -15.01
CA ASN A 195 -16.90 13.47 -15.99
C ASN A 195 -16.27 12.98 -17.29
N VAL A 196 -16.49 11.69 -17.59
CA VAL A 196 -15.91 11.00 -18.76
C VAL A 196 -16.43 11.60 -20.07
N ASN A 197 -17.72 11.88 -20.17
CA ASN A 197 -18.35 12.42 -21.39
C ASN A 197 -17.75 13.77 -21.77
N ASN A 198 -17.54 14.64 -20.78
CA ASN A 198 -16.94 15.94 -20.98
C ASN A 198 -15.42 15.92 -20.84
N GLN A 199 -14.79 14.77 -20.55
CA GLN A 199 -13.35 14.64 -20.31
C GLN A 199 -12.85 15.71 -19.32
N THR A 200 -13.58 15.92 -18.22
CA THR A 200 -13.26 16.96 -17.25
C THR A 200 -13.10 16.41 -15.86
N VAL A 201 -12.17 17.00 -15.10
CA VAL A 201 -12.02 16.73 -13.66
C VAL A 201 -12.10 18.04 -12.89
N ILE A 202 -12.93 18.07 -11.85
CA ILE A 202 -13.09 19.22 -10.97
C ILE A 202 -12.49 18.87 -9.60
N LEU A 203 -11.57 19.70 -9.11
CA LEU A 203 -10.92 19.57 -7.81
C LEU A 203 -11.18 20.81 -6.95
N ILE A 204 -11.37 20.60 -5.65
CA ILE A 204 -11.56 21.69 -4.67
C ILE A 204 -10.24 21.96 -3.96
N GLY A 205 -9.76 23.20 -4.05
CA GLY A 205 -8.61 23.71 -3.31
C GLY A 205 -9.01 24.43 -2.04
N LYS A 206 -8.36 24.12 -0.90
CA LYS A 206 -8.60 24.82 0.37
C LYS A 206 -7.30 25.12 1.12
N ARG A 207 -7.20 26.30 1.73
CA ARG A 207 -6.17 26.67 2.72
C ARG A 207 -6.69 27.74 3.66
N LYS A 208 -6.87 27.40 4.94
CA LYS A 208 -7.58 28.26 5.90
C LYS A 208 -8.94 28.69 5.32
N ASN A 209 -9.16 30.00 5.17
CA ASN A 209 -10.40 30.58 4.64
C ASN A 209 -10.38 30.75 3.11
N LYS A 210 -9.26 30.44 2.45
CA LYS A 210 -9.16 30.53 0.98
C LYS A 210 -9.65 29.23 0.34
N THR A 211 -10.59 29.35 -0.58
CA THR A 211 -11.11 28.25 -1.38
C THR A 211 -10.92 28.56 -2.87
N ARG A 212 -10.64 27.54 -3.68
CA ARG A 212 -10.60 27.61 -5.15
C ARG A 212 -11.22 26.37 -5.74
N ILE A 213 -11.73 26.48 -6.97
CA ILE A 213 -12.13 25.33 -7.78
C ILE A 213 -11.18 25.28 -8.97
N LEU A 214 -10.65 24.09 -9.25
CA LEU A 214 -9.85 23.81 -10.43
C LEU A 214 -10.65 22.89 -11.33
N LYS A 215 -10.95 23.35 -12.55
CA LYS A 215 -11.51 22.52 -13.62
C LYS A 215 -10.40 22.21 -14.61
N LEU A 216 -10.13 20.93 -14.81
CA LEU A 216 -9.19 20.41 -15.79
C LEU A 216 -9.98 19.80 -16.94
N LYS A 217 -9.58 20.13 -18.16
CA LYS A 217 -9.97 19.40 -19.37
C LYS A 217 -8.82 18.44 -19.69
N ILE A 218 -9.16 17.18 -19.84
CA ILE A 218 -8.23 16.08 -20.13
C ILE A 218 -8.17 15.87 -21.64
#